data_AF-A0A833GCU4-F1
#
_entry.id   AF-A0A833GCU4-F1
#
_cell.length_a   1.000
_cell.length_b   1.000
_cell.length_c   1.000
_cell.angle_alpha   90.00
_cell.angle_beta   90.00
_cell.angle_gamma   90.00
#
_symmetry.space_group_name_H-M   'P 1'
#
loop_
_entity.id
_entity.type
_entity.pdbx_description
1 polymer ?
#
loop_
_entity_poly.entity_id
_entity_poly.type
_entity_poly.pdbx_seq_one_letter_code
_entity_poly.pdbx_strand_id
1 'polypeptide(L)'
;AYVERVRAAGLDIPIVPGIVPVHSFPQVARFAERAGASVPAWLAQRFEGLDDDPTTRQLVAAAVAAEQVLDLVDRGVTDFHFYTMNRADLVYAICHLLGMRPASPAAAEAAA
;
A
#
# COMPACT_ATOMS: atom_id res chain seq x y z
N ALA A 1 -2.63 -17.78 1.31
CA ALA A 1 -2.79 -18.23 2.72
C ALA A 1 -4.05 -17.69 3.39
N TYR A 2 -4.31 -16.37 3.44
CA TYR A 2 -5.58 -15.85 3.99
C TYR A 2 -6.77 -16.07 3.03
N VAL A 3 -6.66 -15.59 1.78
CA VAL A 3 -7.70 -15.74 0.75
C VAL A 3 -8.11 -17.20 0.57
N GLU A 4 -7.14 -18.11 0.40
CA GLU A 4 -7.38 -19.55 0.33
C GLU A 4 -8.23 -20.10 1.50
N ARG A 5 -7.97 -19.66 2.73
CA ARG A 5 -8.76 -20.11 3.89
C ARG A 5 -10.18 -19.56 3.86
N VAL A 6 -10.37 -18.31 3.43
CA VAL A 6 -11.70 -17.71 3.30
C VAL A 6 -12.50 -18.43 2.21
N ARG A 7 -11.88 -18.75 1.07
CA ARG A 7 -12.50 -19.53 -0.01
C ARG A 7 -12.80 -20.97 0.40
N ALA A 8 -11.89 -21.62 1.14
CA ALA A 8 -12.11 -22.96 1.69
C ALA A 8 -13.28 -23.00 2.71
N ALA A 9 -13.60 -21.87 3.35
CA ALA A 9 -14.77 -21.73 4.21
C ALA A 9 -16.08 -21.47 3.44
N GLY A 10 -16.06 -21.46 2.10
CA GLY A 10 -17.24 -21.24 1.25
C GLY A 10 -17.68 -19.77 1.16
N LEU A 11 -16.80 -18.82 1.49
CA LEU A 11 -17.10 -17.39 1.44
C LEU A 11 -16.54 -16.77 0.16
N ASP A 12 -17.40 -16.26 -0.71
CA ASP A 12 -17.04 -15.69 -2.02
C ASP A 12 -17.09 -14.15 -2.09
N ILE A 13 -17.35 -13.48 -0.96
CA ILE A 13 -17.31 -12.02 -0.91
C ILE A 13 -15.94 -11.48 -1.35
N PRO A 14 -15.87 -10.30 -2.02
CA PRO A 14 -14.61 -9.66 -2.37
C PRO A 14 -13.76 -9.38 -1.13
N ILE A 15 -12.45 -9.59 -1.24
CA ILE A 15 -11.47 -9.29 -0.20
C ILE A 15 -10.54 -8.22 -0.76
N VAL A 16 -10.64 -7.00 -0.24
CA VAL A 16 -9.83 -5.86 -0.70
C VAL A 16 -8.60 -5.72 0.22
N PRO A 17 -7.37 -5.87 -0.29
CA PRO A 17 -6.18 -5.66 0.51
C PRO A 17 -6.01 -4.20 0.90
N GLY A 18 -5.72 -4.00 2.19
CA GLY A 18 -5.33 -2.71 2.74
C GLY A 18 -3.82 -2.50 2.65
N ILE A 19 -3.37 -1.38 2.09
CA ILE A 19 -1.96 -1.00 1.96
C ILE A 19 -1.69 0.25 2.79
N VAL A 20 -0.69 0.16 3.68
CA VAL A 20 -0.22 1.27 4.52
C VAL A 20 1.14 1.74 4.01
N PRO A 21 1.23 2.89 3.32
CA PRO A 21 2.50 3.49 2.97
C PRO A 21 3.35 3.85 4.20
N VAL A 22 4.62 3.48 4.19
CA VAL A 22 5.51 3.63 5.36
C VAL A 22 6.09 5.05 5.46
N HIS A 23 5.27 6.02 5.88
CA HIS A 23 5.75 7.39 6.11
C HIS A 23 6.70 7.52 7.31
N SER A 24 6.50 6.68 8.32
CA SER A 24 7.32 6.58 9.52
C SER A 24 7.38 5.12 9.94
N PHE A 25 8.55 4.50 9.79
CA PHE A 25 8.73 3.09 10.14
C PHE A 25 8.37 2.80 11.61
N PRO A 26 8.79 3.62 12.61
CA PRO A 26 8.38 3.40 14.00
C PRO A 26 6.86 3.48 14.22
N GLN A 27 6.16 4.36 13.50
CA GLN A 27 4.71 4.47 13.62
C GLN A 27 4.01 3.25 13.01
N VAL A 28 4.46 2.79 11.84
CA VAL A 28 3.91 1.61 11.17
C VAL A 28 4.18 0.35 11.99
N ALA A 29 5.38 0.20 12.57
CA ALA A 29 5.69 -0.92 13.46
C ALA A 29 4.75 -0.99 14.66
N ARG A 30 4.56 0.14 15.37
CA ARG A 30 3.60 0.23 16.48
C ARG A 30 2.15 -0.03 16.05
N PHE A 31 1.77 0.42 14.86
CA PHE A 31 0.44 0.16 14.31
C PHE A 31 0.25 -1.33 14.02
N ALA A 32 1.22 -1.98 13.39
CA ALA A 32 1.22 -3.40 13.11
C ALA A 32 1.08 -4.21 14.39
N GLU A 33 1.90 -3.92 15.42
CA GLU A 33 1.82 -4.59 16.73
C GLU A 33 0.41 -4.47 17.35
N ARG A 34 -0.16 -3.25 17.35
CA ARG A 34 -1.52 -3.01 17.86
C ARG A 34 -2.61 -3.73 17.06
N ALA A 35 -2.39 -3.94 15.77
CA ALA A 35 -3.28 -4.68 14.89
C ALA A 35 -3.07 -6.20 14.95
N GLY A 36 -2.13 -6.69 15.78
CA GLY A 36 -1.76 -8.12 15.84
C GLY A 36 -0.98 -8.61 14.63
N ALA A 37 -0.40 -7.70 13.86
CA ALA A 37 0.46 -7.98 12.71
C ALA A 37 1.95 -7.90 13.11
N SER A 38 2.80 -8.55 12.32
CA SER A 38 4.25 -8.48 12.46
C SER A 38 4.87 -7.70 11.30
N VAL A 39 5.96 -6.99 11.58
CA VAL A 39 6.79 -6.37 10.54
C VAL A 39 7.95 -7.32 10.23
N PRO A 40 8.13 -7.77 8.98
CA PRO A 40 9.25 -8.61 8.62
C PRO A 40 10.61 -7.91 8.84
N ALA A 41 11.62 -8.66 9.30
CA ALA A 41 12.95 -8.11 9.57
C ALA A 41 13.61 -7.49 8.32
N TRP A 42 13.42 -8.11 7.15
CA TRP A 42 13.93 -7.57 5.87
C TRP A 42 13.33 -6.19 5.56
N LEU A 43 12.09 -5.94 5.98
CA LEU A 43 11.43 -4.66 5.77
C LEU A 43 12.03 -3.62 6.72
N ALA A 44 12.25 -3.98 7.98
CA ALA A 44 12.92 -3.12 8.95
C ALA A 44 14.32 -2.69 8.49
N GLN A 45 15.11 -3.63 7.96
CA GLN A 45 16.46 -3.37 7.46
C GLN A 45 16.49 -2.33 6.35
N ARG A 46 15.47 -2.25 5.48
CA ARG A 46 15.41 -1.23 4.43
C ARG A 46 15.28 0.20 4.97
N PHE A 47 14.79 0.37 6.21
CA PHE A 47 14.59 1.67 6.85
C PHE A 47 15.68 2.02 7.89
N GLU A 48 16.63 1.12 8.14
CA GLU A 48 17.69 1.31 9.12
C GLU A 48 18.57 2.52 8.74
N GLY A 49 18.80 3.42 9.69
CA GLY A 49 19.63 4.61 9.49
C GLY A 49 18.96 5.76 8.72
N LEU A 50 17.67 5.66 8.38
CA LEU A 50 16.92 6.71 7.65
C LEU A 50 16.11 7.64 8.57
N ASP A 51 16.38 7.63 9.88
CA ASP A 51 15.63 8.42 10.86
C ASP A 51 15.77 9.93 10.58
N ASP A 52 17.00 10.36 10.29
CA ASP A 52 17.38 11.76 10.00
C ASP A 52 17.46 12.07 8.49
N ASP A 53 17.11 11.12 7.62
CA ASP A 53 17.03 11.29 6.16
C ASP A 53 15.59 11.10 5.65
N PRO A 54 14.74 12.12 5.79
CA PRO A 54 13.33 12.02 5.42
C PRO A 54 13.13 11.82 3.92
N THR A 55 14.03 12.34 3.07
CA THR A 55 13.92 12.23 1.61
C THR A 55 14.16 10.79 1.17
N THR A 56 15.27 10.19 1.62
CA THR A 56 15.57 8.79 1.29
C THR A 56 14.54 7.85 1.90
N ARG A 57 14.09 8.12 3.14
CA ARG A 57 13.01 7.36 3.78
C ARG A 57 11.74 7.33 2.94
N GLN A 58 11.34 8.46 2.36
CA GLN A 58 10.17 8.54 1.49
C GLN A 58 10.35 7.73 0.20
N LEU A 59 11.54 7.79 -0.42
CA LEU A 59 11.84 6.99 -1.62
C LEU A 59 11.78 5.49 -1.33
N VAL A 60 12.38 5.05 -0.22
CA VAL A 60 12.31 3.64 0.21
C VAL A 60 10.86 3.22 0.50
N ALA A 61 10.09 4.07 1.18
CA ALA A 61 8.68 3.80 1.44
C ALA A 61 7.86 3.65 0.16
N ALA A 62 8.09 4.53 -0.82
CA ALA A 62 7.43 4.46 -2.12
C ALA A 62 7.80 3.18 -2.88
N ALA A 63 9.09 2.82 -2.89
CA ALA A 63 9.56 1.59 -3.52
C ALA A 63 8.94 0.33 -2.89
N VAL A 64 8.94 0.23 -1.55
CA VAL A 64 8.31 -0.90 -0.83
C VAL A 64 6.82 -1.00 -1.15
N ALA A 65 6.10 0.12 -1.07
CA ALA A 65 4.66 0.10 -1.31
C ALA A 65 4.35 -0.24 -2.78
N ALA A 66 5.14 0.25 -3.74
CA ALA A 66 5.02 -0.11 -5.14
C ALA A 66 5.30 -1.61 -5.37
N GLU A 67 6.37 -2.16 -4.80
CA GLU A 67 6.69 -3.60 -4.87
C GLU A 67 5.53 -4.46 -4.35
N GLN A 68 4.96 -4.11 -3.19
CA GLN A 68 3.83 -4.83 -2.60
C GLN A 68 2.58 -4.78 -3.48
N VAL A 69 2.27 -3.61 -4.03
CA VAL A 69 1.08 -3.42 -4.88
C VAL A 69 1.26 -4.16 -6.20
N LEU A 70 2.43 -4.06 -6.85
CA LEU A 70 2.71 -4.73 -8.12
C LEU A 70 2.68 -6.26 -7.96
N ASP A 71 3.25 -6.81 -6.89
CA ASP A 71 3.14 -8.26 -6.60
C ASP A 71 1.68 -8.71 -6.43
N LEU A 72 0.82 -7.87 -5.82
CA LEU A 72 -0.61 -8.17 -5.71
C LEU A 72 -1.34 -8.07 -7.05
N VAL A 73 -0.99 -7.09 -7.89
CA VAL A 73 -1.51 -6.96 -9.25
C VAL A 73 -1.15 -8.18 -10.10
N ASP A 74 0.09 -8.65 -10.03
CA ASP A 74 0.56 -9.86 -10.73
C ASP A 74 -0.21 -11.12 -10.29
N ARG A 75 -0.74 -11.11 -9.06
CA ARG A 75 -1.63 -12.16 -8.52
C ARG A 75 -3.11 -11.97 -8.86
N GLY A 76 -3.45 -10.96 -9.67
CA GLY A 76 -4.80 -10.68 -10.13
C GLY A 76 -5.63 -9.79 -9.21
N VAL A 77 -5.04 -9.09 -8.24
CA VAL A 77 -5.75 -8.10 -7.43
C VAL A 77 -5.95 -6.81 -8.24
N THR A 78 -7.20 -6.38 -8.35
CA THR A 78 -7.59 -5.15 -9.06
C THR A 78 -7.99 -4.02 -8.14
N ASP A 79 -8.36 -4.33 -6.90
CA ASP A 79 -8.93 -3.38 -5.94
C ASP A 79 -7.99 -3.22 -4.75
N PHE A 80 -7.76 -1.99 -4.34
CA PHE A 80 -6.86 -1.66 -3.23
C PHE A 80 -7.49 -0.63 -2.30
N HIS A 81 -7.27 -0.80 -1.00
CA HIS A 81 -7.60 0.21 0.00
C HIS A 81 -6.32 0.83 0.55
N PHE A 82 -6.06 2.11 0.23
CA PHE A 82 -4.87 2.81 0.72
C PHE A 82 -5.16 3.61 1.99
N TYR A 83 -4.39 3.34 3.05
CA TYR A 83 -4.38 4.17 4.25
C TYR A 83 -3.49 5.39 4.02
N THR A 84 -4.06 6.46 3.48
CA THR A 84 -3.30 7.68 3.12
C THR A 84 -2.72 8.42 4.33
N MET A 85 -3.28 8.23 5.52
CA MET A 85 -2.85 8.94 6.74
C MET A 85 -2.81 10.48 6.55
N ASN A 86 -3.79 11.03 5.82
CA ASN A 86 -3.87 12.44 5.41
C ASN A 86 -2.68 12.93 4.56
N ARG A 87 -1.97 12.03 3.87
CA ARG A 87 -0.85 12.32 2.96
C ARG A 87 -1.04 11.56 1.65
N ALA A 88 -1.30 12.28 0.56
CA ALA A 88 -1.67 11.66 -0.71
C ALA A 88 -0.48 11.33 -1.62
N ASP A 89 0.66 12.02 -1.47
CA ASP A 89 1.75 12.02 -2.48
C ASP A 89 2.23 10.62 -2.87
N LEU A 90 2.44 9.74 -1.88
CA LEU A 90 2.92 8.38 -2.11
C LEU A 90 1.85 7.51 -2.77
N VAL A 91 0.61 7.61 -2.31
CA VAL A 91 -0.53 6.89 -2.91
C VAL A 91 -0.78 7.36 -4.35
N TYR A 92 -0.67 8.67 -4.59
CA TYR A 92 -0.79 9.27 -5.92
C TYR A 92 0.31 8.77 -6.87
N ALA A 93 1.54 8.67 -6.39
CA ALA A 93 2.64 8.08 -7.14
C ALA A 93 2.40 6.60 -7.47
N ILE A 94 1.90 5.80 -6.52
CA ILE A 94 1.50 4.41 -6.77
C ILE A 94 0.42 4.34 -7.85
N CYS A 95 -0.62 5.18 -7.79
CA CYS A 95 -1.63 5.23 -8.83
C CYS A 95 -1.01 5.48 -10.22
N HIS A 96 -0.03 6.38 -10.31
CA HIS A 96 0.69 6.63 -11.57
C HIS A 96 1.48 5.42 -12.06
N LEU A 97 2.14 4.70 -11.15
CA LEU A 97 2.88 3.46 -11.45
C LEU A 97 1.94 2.37 -11.95
N LEU A 98 0.71 2.31 -11.44
CA LEU A 98 -0.35 1.42 -11.93
C LEU A 98 -0.98 1.86 -13.25
N GLY A 99 -0.47 2.92 -13.88
CA GLY A 99 -1.02 3.45 -15.13
C GLY A 99 -2.30 4.28 -14.95
N MET A 100 -2.76 4.47 -13.72
CA MET A 100 -3.90 5.35 -13.45
C MET A 100 -3.49 6.81 -13.60
N ARG A 101 -4.38 7.61 -14.15
CA ARG A 101 -4.22 9.05 -14.29
C ARG A 101 -5.48 9.72 -13.73
N PRO A 102 -5.36 10.94 -13.18
CA PRO A 102 -6.55 11.72 -12.86
C PRO A 102 -7.41 11.82 -14.12
N ALA A 103 -8.72 11.64 -13.98
CA ALA A 103 -9.64 11.90 -15.07
C ALA A 103 -9.42 13.33 -15.55
N SER A 104 -9.33 13.53 -16.87
CA SER A 104 -9.35 14.88 -17.43
C SER A 104 -10.62 15.58 -16.95
N PRO A 105 -10.60 16.86 -16.60
CA PRO A 105 -11.80 17.58 -16.19
C PRO A 105 -12.96 17.42 -17.19
N ALA A 106 -12.66 17.32 -18.50
CA ALA A 106 -13.65 17.03 -19.54
C ALA A 106 -14.26 15.61 -19.47
N ALA A 107 -13.51 14.62 -18.96
CA ALA A 107 -14.00 13.25 -18.77
C ALA A 107 -14.82 13.10 -17.47
N ALA A 108 -14.54 13.93 -16.45
CA ALA A 108 -15.30 13.95 -15.21
C ALA A 108 -16.71 14.55 -15.40
N GLU A 109 -16.85 15.59 -16.24
CA GLU A 109 -18.16 16.15 -16.62
C GLU A 109 -19.00 15.22 -17.50
N ALA A 110 -18.38 14.36 -18.31
CA ALA A 110 -19.10 13.41 -19.16
C ALA A 110 -19.64 12.18 -18.41
N ALA A 111 -19.15 11.91 -17.20
CA ALA A 111 -19.54 10.78 -16.37
C ALA A 111 -20.49 11.14 -15.21
N ALA A 112 -20.80 12.44 -15.05
CA ALA A 112 -21.73 13.00 -14.06
C ALA A 112 -23.08 13.32 -14.70
#